data_AF-A0A7K7VD05-F1
#
_entry.id   AF-A0A7K7VD05-F1
#
_cell.length_a   1.000
_cell.length_b   1.000
_cell.length_c   1.000
_cell.angle_alpha   90.00
_cell.angle_beta   90.00
_cell.angle_gamma   90.00
#
_symmetry.space_group_name_H-M   'P 1'
#
loop_
_entity.id
_entity.type
_entity.pdbx_description
1 polymer ?
#
loop_
_entity_poly.entity_id
_entity_poly.type
_entity_poly.pdbx_seq_one_letter_code
_entity_poly.pdbx_strand_id
1 'polypeptide(L)'
;MGGYSPEEKLRLQQLRVLRRRWLRDQELSEREPVLPPRRLGPVAAFWERFLQPGSLWRHQVFRLYRAGVVTVTHLLLPSWVLLYCVKYHI
;
A
#
# COMPACT_ATOMS: atom_id res chain seq x y z
N MET A 1 54.62 -7.30 -16.32
CA MET A 1 53.58 -6.79 -17.24
C MET A 1 52.73 -7.96 -17.72
N GLY A 2 51.89 -8.51 -16.84
CA GLY A 2 51.01 -9.62 -17.19
C GLY A 2 49.63 -9.06 -17.53
N GLY A 3 49.40 -8.77 -18.82
CA GLY A 3 48.05 -8.48 -19.28
C GLY A 3 47.22 -9.77 -19.35
N TYR A 4 45.90 -9.62 -19.43
CA TYR A 4 44.99 -10.76 -19.58
C TYR A 4 45.39 -11.65 -20.75
N SER A 5 45.38 -12.97 -20.52
CA SER A 5 45.55 -13.98 -21.56
C SER A 5 44.43 -13.86 -22.61
N PRO A 6 44.65 -14.32 -23.86
CA PRO A 6 43.61 -14.26 -24.88
C PRO A 6 42.31 -15.00 -24.47
N GLU A 7 42.43 -16.09 -23.72
CA GLU A 7 41.28 -16.84 -23.20
C GLU A 7 40.53 -16.05 -22.11
N GLU A 8 41.25 -15.38 -21.22
CA GLU A 8 40.66 -14.53 -20.19
C GLU A 8 39.89 -13.35 -20.81
N LYS A 9 40.45 -12.75 -21.87
CA LYS A 9 39.77 -11.69 -22.64
C LYS A 9 38.49 -12.21 -23.28
N LEU A 10 38.53 -13.40 -23.89
CA LEU A 10 37.37 -14.04 -24.50
C LEU A 10 36.29 -14.34 -23.46
N ARG A 11 36.67 -14.88 -22.30
CA ARG A 11 35.77 -15.15 -21.18
C ARG A 11 35.13 -13.86 -20.64
N LEU A 12 35.91 -12.79 -20.47
CA LEU A 12 35.39 -11.50 -20.02
C LEU A 12 34.40 -10.89 -21.01
N GLN A 13 34.64 -11.03 -22.31
CA GLN A 13 33.69 -10.60 -23.34
C GLN A 13 32.38 -11.38 -23.26
N GLN A 14 32.45 -12.71 -23.12
CA GLN A 14 31.27 -13.56 -22.95
C GLN A 14 30.46 -13.18 -21.72
N LEU A 15 31.11 -13.01 -20.56
CA LEU A 15 30.45 -12.58 -19.32
C LEU A 15 29.82 -11.19 -19.47
N ARG A 16 30.48 -10.27 -20.18
CA ARG A 16 29.97 -8.91 -20.41
C ARG A 16 28.75 -8.90 -21.33
N VAL A 17 28.61 -9.85 -22.25
CA VAL A 17 27.41 -10.02 -23.09
C VAL A 17 26.26 -10.59 -22.24
N LEU A 18 26.52 -11.63 -21.46
CA LEU A 18 25.52 -12.23 -20.57
C LEU A 18 25.02 -11.22 -19.53
N ARG A 19 25.93 -10.45 -18.94
CA ARG A 19 25.59 -9.41 -17.96
C ARG A 19 24.68 -8.33 -18.57
N ARG A 20 24.95 -7.91 -19.81
CA ARG A 20 24.12 -6.91 -20.51
C ARG A 20 22.72 -7.43 -20.81
N ARG A 21 22.59 -8.70 -21.21
CA ARG A 21 21.27 -9.33 -21.42
C ARG A 21 20.52 -9.45 -20.08
N TRP A 22 21.18 -9.96 -19.05
CA TRP A 22 20.60 -10.07 -17.71
C TRP A 22 20.09 -8.72 -17.19
N LEU A 23 20.89 -7.64 -17.34
CA LEU A 23 20.47 -6.31 -16.89
C LEU A 23 19.24 -5.79 -17.66
N ARG A 24 19.15 -6.10 -18.96
CA ARG A 24 17.98 -5.76 -19.78
C ARG A 24 16.74 -6.56 -19.38
N ASP A 25 16.91 -7.83 -19.01
CA ASP A 25 15.82 -8.68 -18.54
C ASP A 25 15.31 -8.28 -17.15
N GLN A 26 16.07 -7.48 -16.40
CA GLN A 26 15.66 -6.88 -15.13
C GLN A 26 14.88 -5.57 -15.31
N GLU A 27 14.83 -5.01 -16.52
CA GLU A 27 13.96 -3.87 -16.81
C GLU A 27 12.51 -4.37 -16.75
N LEU A 28 11.83 -4.08 -15.63
CA LEU A 28 10.43 -4.46 -15.45
C LEU A 28 9.59 -3.82 -16.55
N SER A 29 8.78 -4.63 -17.22
CA SER A 29 7.73 -4.14 -18.10
C SER A 29 6.71 -3.34 -17.31
N GLU A 30 6.11 -2.31 -17.92
CA GLU A 30 5.05 -1.48 -17.32
C GLU A 30 3.86 -2.28 -16.76
N ARG A 31 3.68 -3.53 -17.20
CA ARG A 31 2.64 -4.44 -16.72
C ARG A 31 3.10 -5.14 -15.45
N GLU A 32 3.02 -4.42 -14.35
CA GLU A 32 3.16 -5.00 -13.03
C GLU A 32 1.97 -5.93 -12.73
N PRO A 33 2.18 -7.03 -11.97
CA PRO A 33 1.09 -7.84 -11.47
C PRO A 33 0.26 -7.00 -10.49
N VAL A 34 -0.84 -6.43 -11.00
CA VAL A 34 -1.77 -5.66 -10.18
C VAL A 34 -2.52 -6.61 -9.28
N LEU A 35 -2.51 -6.35 -7.98
CA LEU A 35 -3.36 -7.07 -7.04
C LEU A 35 -4.83 -6.89 -7.46
N PRO A 36 -5.68 -7.93 -7.30
CA PRO A 36 -7.09 -7.80 -7.62
C PRO A 36 -7.68 -6.62 -6.85
N PRO A 37 -8.65 -5.89 -7.45
CA PRO A 37 -9.24 -4.73 -6.81
C PRO A 37 -9.83 -5.12 -5.45
N ARG A 38 -9.54 -4.30 -4.45
CA ARG A 38 -9.97 -4.54 -3.07
C ARG A 38 -11.49 -4.63 -3.01
N ARG A 39 -12.02 -5.75 -2.52
CA ARG A 39 -13.47 -5.90 -2.28
C ARG A 39 -13.87 -5.02 -1.11
N LEU A 40 -14.46 -3.86 -1.41
CA LEU A 40 -15.03 -2.99 -0.40
C LEU A 40 -16.36 -3.57 0.09
N GLY A 41 -16.63 -3.46 1.39
CA GLY A 41 -17.95 -3.74 1.94
C GLY A 41 -19.00 -2.74 1.43
N PRO A 42 -20.30 -3.02 1.58
CA PRO A 42 -21.37 -2.19 1.00
C PRO A 42 -21.30 -0.73 1.44
N VAL A 43 -21.00 -0.47 2.72
CA VAL A 43 -20.85 0.89 3.27
C VAL A 43 -19.61 1.59 2.70
N ALA A 44 -18.49 0.88 2.58
CA ALA A 44 -17.26 1.46 2.03
C ALA A 44 -17.41 1.77 0.53
N ALA A 45 -18.07 0.89 -0.22
CA ALA A 45 -18.39 1.11 -1.64
C ALA A 45 -19.35 2.29 -1.84
N PHE A 46 -20.32 2.48 -0.94
CA PHE A 46 -21.19 3.67 -0.94
C PHE A 46 -20.36 4.95 -0.78
N TRP A 47 -19.48 5.01 0.22
CA TRP A 47 -18.66 6.20 0.45
C TRP A 47 -17.72 6.49 -0.72
N GLU A 48 -17.11 5.47 -1.32
CA GLU A 48 -16.27 5.64 -2.51
C GLU A 48 -17.06 6.26 -3.67
N ARG A 49 -18.24 5.72 -3.99
CA ARG A 49 -19.13 6.27 -5.03
C ARG A 49 -19.64 7.68 -4.69
N PHE A 50 -19.93 7.95 -3.43
CA PHE A 50 -20.37 9.27 -2.97
C PHE A 50 -19.28 10.34 -3.17
N LEU A 51 -18.02 9.96 -2.97
CA LEU A 51 -16.84 10.84 -3.08
C LEU A 51 -16.33 11.01 -4.53
N GLN A 52 -16.64 10.07 -5.44
CA GLN A 52 -16.19 10.10 -6.85
C GLN A 52 -16.46 11.41 -7.61
N PRO A 53 -17.57 12.14 -7.39
CA PRO A 53 -17.62 13.55 -7.75
C PRO A 53 -16.88 14.34 -6.66
N GLY A 54 -15.63 14.72 -6.97
CA GLY A 54 -14.63 15.30 -6.06
C GLY A 54 -14.96 16.66 -5.41
N SER A 55 -16.23 16.96 -5.20
CA SER A 55 -16.71 18.17 -4.53
C SER A 55 -16.21 18.27 -3.08
N LEU A 56 -15.81 19.50 -2.70
CA LEU A 56 -15.23 19.80 -1.38
C LEU A 56 -16.20 19.53 -0.23
N TRP A 57 -17.49 19.83 -0.42
CA TRP A 57 -18.55 19.55 0.57
C TRP A 57 -18.63 18.07 0.94
N ARG A 58 -18.59 17.16 -0.05
CA ARG A 58 -18.72 15.72 0.20
C ARG A 58 -17.54 15.17 1.01
N HIS A 59 -16.35 15.71 0.76
CA HIS A 59 -15.16 15.40 1.55
C HIS A 59 -15.26 15.90 2.99
N GLN A 60 -15.85 17.08 3.23
CA GLN A 60 -16.08 17.60 4.58
C GLN A 60 -17.07 16.72 5.35
N VAL A 61 -18.18 16.30 4.72
CA VAL A 61 -19.15 15.37 5.32
C VAL A 61 -18.50 14.04 5.67
N PHE A 62 -17.73 13.47 4.74
CA PHE A 62 -17.01 12.21 4.98
C PHE A 62 -16.00 12.34 6.13
N ARG A 63 -15.30 13.48 6.22
CA ARG A 63 -14.37 13.76 7.31
C ARG A 63 -15.09 13.82 8.66
N LEU A 64 -16.24 14.49 8.72
CA LEU A 64 -17.05 14.57 9.94
C LEU A 64 -17.57 13.19 10.37
N TYR A 65 -18.09 12.41 9.41
CA TYR A 65 -18.51 11.03 9.65
C TYR A 65 -17.37 10.18 10.21
N ARG A 66 -16.19 10.24 9.58
CA ARG A 66 -15.02 9.47 10.03
C ARG A 66 -14.55 9.90 11.42
N ALA A 67 -14.53 11.21 11.70
CA ALA A 67 -14.21 11.73 13.02
C ALA A 67 -15.20 11.19 14.08
N GLY A 68 -16.50 11.24 13.80
CA GLY A 68 -17.54 10.70 14.68
C GLY A 68 -17.37 9.21 14.96
N VAL A 69 -17.10 8.40 13.93
CA VAL A 69 -16.83 6.96 14.10
C VAL A 69 -15.63 6.74 15.02
N VAL A 70 -14.54 7.49 14.83
CA VAL A 70 -13.34 7.39 15.69
C VAL A 70 -13.66 7.79 17.12
N THR A 71 -14.36 8.90 17.35
CA THR A 71 -14.78 9.35 18.68
C THR A 71 -15.63 8.29 19.39
N VAL A 72 -16.59 7.69 18.69
CA VAL A 72 -17.46 6.66 19.29
C VAL A 72 -16.66 5.40 19.64
N THR A 73 -15.84 4.92 18.71
CA THR A 73 -15.12 3.65 18.83
C THR A 73 -13.94 3.71 19.78
N HIS A 74 -13.21 4.82 19.82
CA HIS A 74 -11.97 4.93 20.59
C HIS A 74 -12.13 5.70 21.89
N LEU A 75 -13.16 6.54 22.05
CA LEU A 75 -13.35 7.33 23.26
C LEU A 75 -14.59 6.89 24.03
N LEU A 76 -15.77 6.98 23.41
CA LEU A 76 -17.04 6.70 24.11
C LEU A 76 -17.15 5.24 24.56
N LEU A 77 -16.93 4.27 23.67
CA LEU A 77 -17.04 2.85 24.02
C LEU A 77 -16.05 2.44 25.13
N PRO A 78 -14.75 2.73 25.01
CA PRO A 78 -13.80 2.40 26.08
C PRO A 78 -14.09 3.15 27.39
N SER A 79 -14.47 4.43 27.32
CA SER A 79 -14.86 5.20 28.50
C SER A 79 -16.07 4.60 29.20
N TRP A 80 -17.09 4.16 28.46
CA TRP A 80 -18.25 3.50 29.02
C TRP A 80 -17.86 2.18 29.69
N VAL A 81 -17.04 1.36 29.04
CA VAL A 81 -16.55 0.10 29.62
C VAL A 81 -15.78 0.36 30.91
N LEU A 82 -14.91 1.38 30.94
CA LEU A 82 -14.17 1.76 32.15
C LEU A 82 -15.13 2.20 33.27
N LEU A 83 -16.11 3.06 32.96
CA LEU A 83 -17.10 3.52 33.93
C LEU A 83 -17.93 2.36 34.48
N TYR A 84 -18.30 1.41 33.63
CA TYR A 84 -18.98 0.19 34.05
C TYR A 84 -18.10 -0.63 35.01
N CYS A 85 -16.82 -0.82 34.67
CA CYS A 85 -15.89 -1.53 35.55
C CYS A 85 -15.74 -0.84 36.91
N VAL A 86 -15.57 0.49 36.93
CA VAL A 86 -15.48 1.25 38.19
C VAL A 86 -16.75 1.12 39.01
N LYS A 87 -17.93 1.11 38.39
CA LYS A 87 -19.21 1.03 39.09
C LYS A 87 -19.46 -0.32 39.79
N TYR A 88 -18.99 -1.42 39.22
CA TYR A 88 -19.37 -2.77 39.68
C TYR A 88 -18.20 -3.62 40.18
N HIS A 89 -16.95 -3.21 39.95
CA HIS A 89 -15.75 -3.95 40.37
C HIS A 89 -14.87 -3.20 41.38
N ILE A 90 -15.18 -1.94 41.70
CA ILE A 90 -14.60 -1.17 42.81
C ILE A 90 -15.71 -0.88 43.81
#